data_AF-A0A7C5Q7J5-F1
#
_entry.id   AF-A0A7C5Q7J5-F1
#
_cell.length_a   1.000
_cell.length_b   1.000
_cell.length_c   1.000
_cell.angle_alpha   90.00
_cell.angle_beta   90.00
_cell.angle_gamma   90.00
#
_symmetry.space_group_name_H-M   'P 1'
#
loop_
_entity.id
_entity.type
_entity.pdbx_description
1 polymer ?
#
loop_
_entity_poly.entity_id
_entity_poly.type
_entity_poly.pdbx_seq_one_letter_code
_entity_poly.pdbx_strand_id
1 'polypeptide(L)'
;QVMQKGAYQSEIGHKRKDGTTFPTWMTVSVLMDIEGNPIGLAAAAQDITERKKLEESLKENETLYESLLDAIPQRLYRTDLQGRVVFGNKAYQELMGMSLEELRGKTVYDLAPKELADKYTADEEHVIQTGEIFEDVEIHHERSTGKVTYVQVVKSPVRDWSGEIIGLQGIFWDVTEQKEAELERERLLSEVEGAYRQYVRQEWKQFLGEQQQGELRVEHQARALTAGGNGAAIEAPLALRGQTIGSLKLEDATPKRKWSEDESALVRAVSEQLALTVENLRLFDDTRQRATREQLTRQITEKMRAAPSVDSIIESGLSALAEALKVPRAYVKLTPEIKEDE
;
A
#
# COMPACT_ATOMS: atom_id res chain seq x y z
N GLN A 1 33.75 -14.86 -58.39
CA GLN A 1 33.38 -15.50 -57.11
C GLN A 1 32.50 -16.75 -57.30
N VAL A 2 31.41 -16.70 -58.09
CA VAL A 2 30.54 -17.89 -58.34
C VAL A 2 31.30 -19.07 -58.99
N MET A 3 32.12 -18.80 -60.02
CA MET A 3 32.88 -19.84 -60.74
C MET A 3 33.99 -20.51 -59.91
N GLN A 4 34.34 -19.99 -58.73
CA GLN A 4 35.32 -20.60 -57.82
C GLN A 4 34.68 -21.34 -56.63
N LYS A 5 33.41 -21.06 -56.29
CA LYS A 5 32.75 -21.57 -55.08
C LYS A 5 31.45 -22.36 -55.33
N GLY A 6 31.02 -22.52 -56.59
CA GLY A 6 29.84 -23.32 -56.98
C GLY A 6 28.48 -22.62 -56.77
N ALA A 7 28.38 -21.69 -55.81
CA ALA A 7 27.21 -20.83 -55.61
C ALA A 7 27.59 -19.44 -55.07
N TYR A 8 26.72 -18.46 -55.30
CA TYR A 8 26.77 -17.10 -54.75
C TYR A 8 25.42 -16.75 -54.16
N GLN A 9 25.43 -16.20 -52.95
CA GLN A 9 24.24 -15.79 -52.22
C GLN A 9 24.44 -14.37 -51.72
N SER A 10 23.47 -13.49 -51.97
CA SER A 10 23.49 -12.11 -51.48
C SER A 10 22.10 -11.51 -51.42
N GLU A 11 21.93 -10.54 -50.53
CA GLU A 11 20.83 -9.60 -50.61
C GLU A 11 21.06 -8.62 -51.77
N ILE A 12 20.03 -8.44 -52.61
CA ILE A 12 20.04 -7.54 -53.77
C ILE A 12 18.69 -6.82 -53.86
N GLY A 13 18.71 -5.53 -54.17
CA GLY A 13 17.50 -4.76 -54.46
C GLY A 13 17.01 -4.98 -55.89
N HIS A 14 15.78 -5.45 -56.06
CA HIS A 14 15.10 -5.51 -57.35
C HIS A 14 14.05 -4.40 -57.47
N LYS A 15 13.65 -4.08 -58.71
CA LYS A 15 12.59 -3.10 -58.98
C LYS A 15 11.34 -3.81 -59.49
N ARG A 16 10.18 -3.46 -58.94
CA ARG A 16 8.88 -3.86 -59.48
C ARG A 16 8.57 -3.06 -60.75
N LYS A 17 7.54 -3.48 -61.50
CA LYS A 17 7.10 -2.77 -62.73
C LYS A 17 6.64 -1.33 -62.48
N ASP A 18 6.15 -1.05 -61.27
CA ASP A 18 5.73 0.29 -60.84
C ASP A 18 6.90 1.21 -60.43
N GLY A 19 8.14 0.72 -60.47
CA GLY A 19 9.35 1.46 -60.12
C GLY A 19 9.79 1.34 -58.65
N THR A 20 8.97 0.73 -57.79
CA THR A 20 9.34 0.51 -56.37
C THR A 20 10.45 -0.51 -56.23
N THR A 21 11.41 -0.24 -55.34
CA THR A 21 12.48 -1.19 -55.01
C THR A 21 12.08 -2.09 -53.86
N PHE A 22 12.44 -3.36 -53.95
CA PHE A 22 12.22 -4.34 -52.89
C PHE A 22 13.46 -5.23 -52.70
N PRO A 23 13.78 -5.60 -51.46
CA PRO A 23 14.91 -6.46 -51.17
C PRO A 23 14.60 -7.91 -51.57
N THR A 24 15.60 -8.59 -52.12
CA THR A 24 15.51 -10.01 -52.44
C THR A 24 16.74 -10.76 -51.96
N TRP A 25 16.54 -11.99 -51.51
CA TRP A 25 17.62 -12.95 -51.30
C TRP A 25 17.88 -13.69 -52.61
N MET A 26 19.02 -13.43 -53.24
CA MET A 26 19.39 -14.04 -54.52
C MET A 26 20.40 -15.15 -54.31
N THR A 27 20.11 -16.33 -54.85
CA THR A 27 21.06 -17.43 -54.99
C THR A 27 21.36 -17.65 -56.46
N VAL A 28 22.64 -17.67 -56.82
CA VAL A 28 23.13 -17.95 -58.18
C VAL A 28 24.05 -19.16 -58.11
N SER A 29 23.71 -20.22 -58.83
CA SER A 29 24.48 -21.46 -58.91
C SER A 29 24.91 -21.73 -60.34
N VAL A 30 26.09 -22.33 -60.50
CA VAL A 30 26.56 -22.79 -61.82
C VAL A 30 25.90 -24.12 -62.13
N LEU A 31 25.26 -24.21 -63.29
CA LEU A 31 24.77 -25.47 -63.84
C LEU A 31 25.92 -26.14 -64.58
N MET A 32 26.21 -27.40 -64.23
CA MET A 32 27.24 -28.21 -64.88
C MET A 32 26.58 -29.31 -65.72
N ASP A 33 27.23 -29.71 -66.82
CA ASP A 33 26.88 -30.95 -67.52
C ASP A 33 27.40 -32.19 -66.79
N ILE A 34 27.13 -33.38 -67.35
CA ILE A 34 27.58 -34.66 -66.80
C ILE A 34 29.11 -34.84 -66.82
N GLU A 35 29.83 -34.04 -67.61
CA GLU A 35 31.29 -34.04 -67.73
C GLU A 35 31.94 -33.00 -66.81
N GLY A 36 31.14 -32.22 -66.07
CA GLY A 36 31.60 -31.20 -65.13
C GLY A 36 31.87 -29.83 -65.77
N ASN A 37 31.50 -29.61 -67.03
CA ASN A 37 31.66 -28.32 -67.69
C ASN A 37 30.48 -27.39 -67.38
N PRO A 38 30.72 -26.09 -67.18
CA PRO A 38 29.65 -25.12 -66.91
C PRO A 38 28.80 -24.87 -68.16
N ILE A 39 27.51 -25.17 -68.07
CA ILE A 39 26.53 -25.00 -69.16
C ILE A 39 25.57 -23.83 -68.96
N GLY A 40 25.54 -23.24 -67.76
CA GLY A 40 24.70 -22.08 -67.49
C GLY A 40 24.71 -21.61 -66.05
N LEU A 41 23.85 -20.64 -65.76
CA LEU A 41 23.59 -20.15 -64.42
C LEU A 41 22.11 -20.34 -64.09
N ALA A 42 21.84 -20.91 -62.92
CA ALA A 42 20.52 -20.89 -62.32
C ALA A 42 20.48 -19.80 -61.25
N ALA A 43 19.48 -18.92 -61.33
CA ALA A 43 19.26 -17.89 -60.33
C ALA A 43 17.86 -18.05 -59.72
N ALA A 44 17.79 -18.02 -58.39
CA ALA A 44 16.55 -17.92 -57.63
C ALA A 44 16.57 -16.63 -56.83
N ALA A 45 15.48 -15.85 -56.90
CA ALA A 45 15.31 -14.63 -56.13
C ALA A 45 14.05 -14.77 -55.26
N GLN A 46 14.23 -14.66 -53.94
CA GLN A 46 13.13 -14.66 -52.98
C GLN A 46 12.88 -13.23 -52.53
N ASP A 47 11.66 -12.73 -52.66
CA ASP A 47 11.26 -11.45 -52.05
C ASP A 47 11.32 -11.58 -50.52
N ILE A 48 12.10 -10.72 -49.88
CA ILE A 48 12.28 -10.72 -48.42
C ILE A 48 11.70 -9.46 -47.76
N THR A 49 10.85 -8.71 -48.48
CA THR A 49 10.24 -7.47 -47.96
C THR A 49 9.54 -7.68 -46.62
N GLU A 50 8.65 -8.67 -46.54
CA GLU A 50 7.86 -8.93 -45.32
C GLU A 50 8.74 -9.38 -44.17
N ARG A 51 9.77 -10.20 -44.45
CA ARG A 51 10.75 -10.60 -43.45
C ARG A 51 11.50 -9.40 -42.88
N LYS A 52 11.99 -8.49 -43.73
CA LYS A 52 12.73 -7.30 -43.27
C LYS A 52 11.84 -6.35 -42.46
N LYS A 53 10.58 -6.15 -42.86
CA LYS A 53 9.63 -5.33 -42.08
C LYS A 53 9.39 -5.91 -40.69
N LEU A 54 9.26 -7.22 -40.57
CA LEU A 54 9.11 -7.89 -39.28
C LEU A 54 10.37 -7.76 -38.43
N GLU A 55 11.56 -7.96 -39.02
CA GLU A 55 12.85 -7.76 -38.34
C GLU A 55 13.04 -6.32 -37.85
N GLU A 56 12.69 -5.33 -38.69
CA GLU A 56 12.76 -3.90 -38.34
C GLU A 56 11.76 -3.55 -37.23
N SER A 57 10.50 -3.98 -37.36
CA SER A 57 9.48 -3.76 -36.33
C SER A 57 9.85 -4.42 -35.00
N LEU A 58 10.42 -5.62 -35.02
CA LEU A 58 10.93 -6.27 -33.81
C LEU A 58 12.04 -5.43 -33.17
N LYS A 59 13.01 -4.99 -33.96
CA LYS A 59 14.14 -4.17 -33.48
C LYS A 59 13.70 -2.82 -32.93
N GLU A 60 12.74 -2.16 -33.58
CA GLU A 60 12.15 -0.91 -33.10
C GLU A 60 11.46 -1.11 -31.75
N ASN A 61 10.68 -2.19 -31.62
CA ASN A 61 10.02 -2.53 -30.36
C ASN A 61 11.04 -2.84 -29.26
N GLU A 62 12.06 -3.67 -29.53
CA GLU A 62 13.15 -3.98 -28.59
C GLU A 62 13.82 -2.70 -28.10
N THR A 63 14.20 -1.81 -29.02
CA THR A 63 14.85 -0.51 -28.70
C THR A 63 13.94 0.37 -27.84
N LEU A 64 12.64 0.43 -28.16
CA LEU A 64 11.66 1.20 -27.40
C LEU A 64 11.49 0.64 -25.98
N TYR A 65 11.37 -0.68 -25.85
CA TYR A 65 11.24 -1.34 -24.55
C TYR A 65 12.49 -1.12 -23.68
N GLU A 66 13.69 -1.27 -24.24
CA GLU A 66 14.94 -0.98 -23.54
C GLU A 66 14.98 0.47 -23.07
N SER A 67 14.67 1.43 -23.95
CA SER A 67 14.64 2.85 -23.60
C SER A 67 13.63 3.18 -22.50
N LEU A 68 12.47 2.52 -22.46
CA LEU A 68 11.47 2.72 -21.42
C LEU A 68 11.96 2.18 -20.08
N LEU A 69 12.53 0.97 -20.07
CA LEU A 69 13.04 0.32 -18.86
C LEU A 69 14.23 1.07 -18.25
N ASP A 70 15.08 1.67 -19.09
CA ASP A 70 16.22 2.50 -18.67
C ASP A 70 15.80 3.86 -18.12
N ALA A 71 14.63 4.38 -18.52
CA ALA A 71 14.10 5.65 -18.01
C ALA A 71 13.44 5.50 -16.63
N ILE A 72 13.09 4.27 -16.20
CA ILE A 72 12.47 4.00 -14.91
C ILE A 72 13.54 4.12 -13.81
N PRO A 73 13.39 5.04 -12.84
CA PRO A 73 14.37 5.22 -11.76
C PRO A 73 14.26 4.14 -10.69
N GLN A 74 13.13 3.43 -10.62
CA GLN A 74 12.96 2.28 -9.73
C GLN A 74 13.76 1.08 -10.22
N ARG A 75 14.14 0.23 -9.28
CA ARG A 75 14.96 -0.94 -9.55
C ARG A 75 14.03 -2.07 -9.93
N LEU A 76 14.17 -2.55 -11.16
CA LEU A 76 13.35 -3.62 -11.71
C LEU A 76 14.23 -4.82 -12.03
N TYR A 77 13.80 -6.00 -11.59
CA TYR A 77 14.45 -7.27 -11.90
C TYR A 77 13.42 -8.33 -12.28
N ARG A 78 13.86 -9.36 -13.00
CA ARG A 78 13.07 -10.57 -13.27
C ARG A 78 13.92 -11.81 -13.00
N THR A 79 13.27 -12.83 -12.48
CA THR A 79 13.86 -14.15 -12.24
C THR A 79 13.09 -15.23 -12.99
N ASP A 80 13.76 -16.35 -13.28
CA ASP A 80 13.09 -17.59 -13.69
C ASP A 80 12.46 -18.30 -12.49
N LEU A 81 11.77 -19.42 -12.73
CA LEU A 81 11.14 -20.24 -11.68
C LEU A 81 12.12 -20.84 -10.66
N GLN A 82 13.43 -20.75 -10.89
CA GLN A 82 14.46 -21.20 -9.95
C GLN A 82 15.13 -20.01 -9.24
N GLY A 83 14.54 -18.81 -9.34
CA GLY A 83 15.06 -17.60 -8.69
C GLY A 83 16.33 -17.04 -9.34
N ARG A 84 16.69 -17.49 -10.54
CA ARG A 84 17.86 -16.96 -11.24
C ARG A 84 17.50 -15.70 -12.00
N VAL A 85 18.31 -14.66 -11.87
CA VAL A 85 18.09 -13.40 -12.57
C VAL A 85 18.16 -13.64 -14.09
N VAL A 86 17.13 -13.19 -14.79
CA VAL A 86 17.05 -13.20 -16.26
C VAL A 86 17.09 -11.80 -16.85
N PHE A 87 16.69 -10.79 -16.07
CA PHE A 87 16.65 -9.39 -16.49
C PHE A 87 16.84 -8.46 -15.27
N GLY A 88 17.44 -7.30 -15.50
CA GLY A 88 17.53 -6.20 -14.54
C GLY A 88 17.71 -4.88 -15.29
N ASN A 89 16.90 -3.87 -14.98
CA ASN A 89 17.05 -2.56 -15.62
C ASN A 89 18.35 -1.86 -15.17
N LYS A 90 18.67 -0.74 -15.81
CA LYS A 90 19.88 0.03 -15.49
C LYS A 90 19.98 0.42 -14.01
N ALA A 91 18.89 0.87 -13.40
CA ALA A 91 18.86 1.23 -11.98
C ALA A 91 19.18 0.04 -11.05
N TYR A 92 18.73 -1.17 -11.40
CA TYR A 92 19.06 -2.39 -10.67
C TYR A 92 20.55 -2.76 -10.84
N GLN A 93 21.07 -2.69 -12.07
CA GLN A 93 22.49 -2.94 -12.34
C GLN A 93 23.41 -1.96 -11.58
N GLU A 94 23.04 -0.68 -11.54
CA GLU A 94 23.75 0.35 -10.78
C GLU A 94 23.74 0.09 -9.27
N LEU A 95 22.62 -0.39 -8.71
CA LEU A 95 22.56 -0.80 -7.30
C LEU A 95 23.51 -1.97 -7.01
N MET A 96 23.46 -2.99 -7.88
CA MET A 96 24.25 -4.21 -7.67
C MET A 96 25.74 -4.00 -7.97
N GLY A 97 26.10 -2.94 -8.70
CA GLY A 97 27.45 -2.71 -9.20
C GLY A 97 27.90 -3.77 -10.20
N MET A 98 26.94 -4.42 -10.89
CA MET A 98 27.16 -5.54 -11.81
C MET A 98 26.39 -5.31 -13.10
N SER A 99 26.97 -5.70 -14.22
CA SER A 99 26.28 -5.73 -15.52
C SER A 99 25.20 -6.82 -15.57
N LEU A 100 24.25 -6.69 -16.49
CA LEU A 100 23.24 -7.72 -16.72
C LEU A 100 23.87 -9.08 -17.08
N GLU A 101 24.99 -9.10 -17.79
CA GLU A 101 25.71 -10.34 -18.13
C GLU A 101 26.24 -11.06 -16.89
N GLU A 102 26.77 -10.30 -15.91
CA GLU A 102 27.25 -10.85 -14.65
C GLU A 102 26.11 -11.27 -13.71
N LEU A 103 24.99 -10.54 -13.75
CA LEU A 103 23.81 -10.86 -12.95
C LEU A 103 23.07 -12.09 -13.47
N ARG A 104 23.04 -12.33 -14.79
CA ARG A 104 22.28 -13.44 -15.37
C ARG A 104 22.71 -14.78 -14.78
N GLY A 105 21.72 -15.55 -14.33
CA GLY A 105 21.94 -16.87 -13.74
C GLY A 105 22.27 -16.87 -12.25
N LYS A 106 22.60 -15.72 -11.65
CA LYS A 106 22.79 -15.61 -10.19
C LYS A 106 21.45 -15.67 -9.48
N THR A 107 21.47 -16.23 -8.28
CA THR A 107 20.34 -16.27 -7.35
C THR A 107 20.51 -15.19 -6.28
N VAL A 108 19.45 -14.91 -5.53
CA VAL A 108 19.53 -13.98 -4.39
C VAL A 108 20.57 -14.40 -3.34
N TYR A 109 20.86 -15.69 -3.22
CA TYR A 109 21.92 -16.23 -2.35
C TYR A 109 23.33 -15.83 -2.79
N ASP A 110 23.54 -15.54 -4.07
CA ASP A 110 24.83 -15.06 -4.59
C ASP A 110 24.99 -13.54 -4.41
N LEU A 111 23.88 -12.84 -4.15
CA LEU A 111 23.77 -11.38 -4.21
C LEU A 111 23.54 -10.73 -2.85
N ALA A 112 22.97 -11.46 -1.89
CA ALA A 112 22.61 -10.96 -0.57
C ALA A 112 23.12 -11.89 0.55
N PRO A 113 23.33 -11.36 1.77
CA PRO A 113 23.56 -12.17 2.95
C PRO A 113 22.46 -13.22 3.15
N LYS A 114 22.84 -14.41 3.66
CA LYS A 114 21.94 -15.56 3.81
C LYS A 114 20.59 -15.23 4.48
N GLU A 115 20.60 -14.45 5.56
CA GLU A 115 19.38 -14.07 6.28
C GLU A 115 18.38 -13.31 5.39
N LEU A 116 18.88 -12.39 4.55
CA LEU A 116 18.05 -11.64 3.61
C LEU A 116 17.64 -12.51 2.41
N ALA A 117 18.57 -13.34 1.91
CA ALA A 117 18.29 -14.27 0.83
C ALA A 117 17.19 -15.27 1.19
N ASP A 118 17.19 -15.81 2.41
CA ASP A 118 16.15 -16.72 2.91
C ASP A 118 14.77 -16.03 2.94
N LYS A 119 14.71 -14.79 3.43
CA LYS A 119 13.48 -13.98 3.42
C LYS A 119 12.98 -13.75 1.99
N TYR A 120 13.84 -13.23 1.12
CA TYR A 120 13.45 -12.87 -0.24
C TYR A 120 13.00 -14.09 -1.05
N THR A 121 13.67 -15.22 -0.87
CA THR A 121 13.28 -16.50 -1.51
C THR A 121 11.90 -16.94 -1.04
N ALA A 122 11.58 -16.84 0.26
CA ALA A 122 10.26 -17.20 0.78
C ALA A 122 9.14 -16.32 0.20
N ASP A 123 9.37 -15.01 0.08
CA ASP A 123 8.41 -14.11 -0.57
C ASP A 123 8.20 -14.48 -2.06
N GLU A 124 9.30 -14.79 -2.76
CA GLU A 124 9.26 -15.16 -4.18
C GLU A 124 8.54 -16.51 -4.40
N GLU A 125 8.81 -17.50 -3.56
CA GLU A 125 8.09 -18.78 -3.55
C GLU A 125 6.60 -18.58 -3.32
N HIS A 126 6.21 -17.71 -2.39
CA HIS A 126 4.81 -17.40 -2.13
C HIS A 126 4.11 -16.81 -3.37
N VAL A 127 4.74 -15.85 -4.05
CA VAL A 127 4.21 -15.24 -5.28
C VAL A 127 4.09 -16.25 -6.41
N ILE A 128 5.07 -17.14 -6.58
CA ILE A 128 5.05 -18.17 -7.62
C ILE A 128 3.96 -19.21 -7.34
N GLN A 129 3.77 -19.61 -6.07
CA GLN A 129 2.79 -20.62 -5.68
C GLN A 129 1.34 -20.10 -5.72
N THR A 130 1.12 -18.87 -5.28
CA THR A 130 -0.22 -18.26 -5.22
C THR A 130 -0.61 -17.61 -6.55
N GLY A 131 0.37 -17.10 -7.31
CA GLY A 131 0.13 -16.25 -8.46
C GLY A 131 -0.41 -14.86 -8.10
N GLU A 132 -0.38 -14.48 -6.82
CA GLU A 132 -0.82 -13.18 -6.32
C GLU A 132 0.34 -12.18 -6.27
N ILE A 133 0.01 -10.89 -6.29
CA ILE A 133 0.99 -9.81 -6.15
C ILE A 133 1.33 -9.67 -4.66
N PHE A 134 2.63 -9.68 -4.36
CA PHE A 134 3.14 -9.34 -3.04
C PHE A 134 3.58 -7.87 -3.03
N GLU A 135 3.16 -7.13 -2.02
CA GLU A 135 3.50 -5.72 -1.82
C GLU A 135 3.74 -5.44 -0.34
N ASP A 136 4.88 -4.82 -0.01
CA ASP A 136 5.23 -4.46 1.37
C ASP A 136 6.19 -3.25 1.43
N VAL A 137 6.26 -2.61 2.60
CA VAL A 137 7.28 -1.62 2.95
C VAL A 137 8.29 -2.28 3.87
N GLU A 138 9.46 -2.60 3.33
CA GLU A 138 10.55 -3.18 4.09
C GLU A 138 11.32 -2.11 4.86
N ILE A 139 11.81 -2.46 6.05
CA ILE A 139 12.63 -1.60 6.90
C ILE A 139 14.04 -2.17 6.96
N HIS A 140 15.00 -1.46 6.39
CA HIS A 140 16.41 -1.83 6.41
C HIS A 140 17.15 -0.98 7.43
N HIS A 141 17.84 -1.66 8.36
CA HIS A 141 18.66 -1.01 9.37
C HIS A 141 20.14 -1.15 9.00
N GLU A 142 20.79 -0.01 8.73
CA GLU A 142 22.23 0.02 8.52
C GLU A 142 22.95 -0.07 9.87
N ARG A 143 23.59 -1.21 10.15
CA ARG A 143 24.25 -1.46 11.45
C ARG A 143 25.42 -0.52 11.74
N SER A 144 26.10 0.00 10.70
CA SER A 144 27.27 0.88 10.81
C SER A 144 26.92 2.32 11.17
N THR A 145 25.83 2.85 10.62
CA THR A 145 25.45 4.27 10.74
C THR A 145 24.22 4.47 11.62
N GLY A 146 23.46 3.40 11.88
CA GLY A 146 22.16 3.46 12.53
C GLY A 146 21.05 4.00 11.64
N LYS A 147 21.33 4.27 10.35
CA LYS A 147 20.35 4.80 9.41
C LYS A 147 19.26 3.76 9.15
N VAL A 148 18.01 4.21 9.22
CA VAL A 148 16.84 3.42 8.81
C VAL A 148 16.47 3.82 7.39
N THR A 149 16.22 2.83 6.55
CA THR A 149 15.75 3.04 5.18
C THR A 149 14.46 2.27 4.99
N TYR A 150 13.47 2.94 4.40
CA TYR A 150 12.19 2.32 4.04
C TYR A 150 12.21 2.02 2.55
N VAL A 151 11.96 0.78 2.18
CA VAL A 151 11.97 0.32 0.80
C VAL A 151 10.61 -0.26 0.44
N GLN A 152 9.89 0.38 -0.48
CA GLN A 152 8.69 -0.21 -1.05
C GLN A 152 9.11 -1.32 -2.01
N VAL A 153 8.50 -2.50 -1.87
CA VAL A 153 8.76 -3.68 -2.69
C VAL A 153 7.45 -4.20 -3.25
N VAL A 154 7.42 -4.45 -4.56
CA VAL A 154 6.32 -5.13 -5.25
C VAL A 154 6.88 -6.29 -6.06
N LYS A 155 6.33 -7.49 -5.85
CA LYS A 155 6.70 -8.71 -6.57
C LYS A 155 5.44 -9.27 -7.24
N SER A 156 5.55 -9.63 -8.51
CA SER A 156 4.42 -10.15 -9.29
C SER A 156 4.85 -11.33 -10.18
N PRO A 157 3.96 -12.30 -10.45
CA PRO A 157 4.30 -13.42 -11.31
C PRO A 157 4.41 -12.95 -12.76
N VAL A 158 5.42 -13.45 -13.45
CA VAL A 158 5.54 -13.31 -14.90
C VAL A 158 4.83 -14.48 -15.54
N ARG A 159 3.91 -14.19 -16.46
CA ARG A 159 3.18 -15.21 -17.22
C ARG A 159 3.59 -15.22 -18.69
N ASP A 160 3.56 -16.40 -19.29
CA ASP A 160 3.66 -16.52 -20.74
C ASP A 160 2.32 -16.25 -21.42
N TRP A 161 2.28 -16.41 -22.75
CA TRP A 161 1.07 -16.20 -23.55
C TRP A 161 -0.05 -17.22 -23.26
N SER A 162 0.26 -18.35 -22.63
CA SER A 162 -0.72 -19.36 -22.23
C SER A 162 -1.30 -19.09 -20.83
N GLY A 163 -0.69 -18.16 -20.07
CA GLY A 163 -1.09 -17.79 -18.71
C GLY A 163 -0.30 -18.53 -17.62
N GLU A 164 0.59 -19.45 -18.00
CA GLU A 164 1.47 -20.19 -17.09
C GLU A 164 2.52 -19.26 -16.49
N ILE A 165 2.79 -19.43 -15.18
CA ILE A 165 3.82 -18.66 -14.49
C ILE A 165 5.19 -19.19 -14.93
N ILE A 166 6.00 -18.32 -15.52
CA ILE A 166 7.35 -18.63 -16.02
C ILE A 166 8.46 -17.99 -15.19
N GLY A 167 8.09 -17.25 -14.15
CA GLY A 167 9.04 -16.58 -13.27
C GLY A 167 8.38 -15.47 -12.46
N LEU A 168 9.22 -14.55 -11.99
CA LEU A 168 8.80 -13.44 -11.14
C LEU A 168 9.43 -12.14 -11.64
N GLN A 169 8.74 -11.03 -11.41
CA GLN A 169 9.29 -9.70 -11.58
C GLN A 169 9.13 -8.92 -10.28
N GLY A 170 10.19 -8.22 -9.88
CA GLY A 170 10.19 -7.39 -8.69
C GLY A 170 10.59 -5.97 -9.03
N ILE A 171 9.89 -5.00 -8.44
CA ILE A 171 10.22 -3.58 -8.49
C ILE A 171 10.36 -3.06 -7.05
N PHE A 172 11.38 -2.25 -6.80
CA PHE A 172 11.56 -1.66 -5.49
C PHE A 172 12.23 -0.29 -5.53
N TRP A 173 11.88 0.55 -4.55
CA TRP A 173 12.39 1.91 -4.44
C TRP A 173 12.41 2.42 -3.00
N ASP A 174 13.30 3.37 -2.77
CA ASP A 174 13.45 4.02 -1.48
C ASP A 174 12.28 4.99 -1.27
N VAL A 175 11.57 4.82 -0.15
CA VAL A 175 10.46 5.67 0.30
C VAL A 175 10.77 6.32 1.65
N THR A 176 12.04 6.38 2.05
CA THR A 176 12.49 6.89 3.35
C THR A 176 12.04 8.32 3.57
N GLU A 177 12.31 9.22 2.62
CA GLU A 177 11.92 10.64 2.73
C GLU A 177 10.40 10.79 2.89
N GLN A 178 9.63 10.04 2.09
CA GLN A 178 8.18 10.05 2.17
C GLN A 178 7.68 9.52 3.51
N LYS A 179 8.26 8.42 4.00
CA LYS A 179 7.88 7.79 5.27
C LYS A 179 8.27 8.65 6.48
N GLU A 180 9.44 9.30 6.46
CA GLU A 180 9.84 10.25 7.50
C GLU A 180 8.90 11.45 7.55
N ALA A 181 8.53 12.00 6.39
CA ALA A 181 7.56 13.09 6.31
C ALA A 181 6.16 12.68 6.80
N GLU A 182 5.71 11.47 6.47
CA GLU A 182 4.45 10.90 6.95
C GLU A 182 4.46 10.76 8.48
N LEU A 183 5.50 10.15 9.04
CA LEU A 183 5.65 9.94 10.48
C LEU A 183 5.76 11.27 11.25
N GLU A 184 6.49 12.26 10.72
CA GLU A 184 6.59 13.57 11.36
C GLU A 184 5.25 14.30 11.34
N ARG A 185 4.49 14.22 10.24
CA ARG A 185 3.15 14.77 10.17
C ARG A 185 2.22 14.12 11.21
N GLU A 186 2.27 12.80 11.35
CA GLU A 186 1.49 12.08 12.36
C GLU A 186 1.90 12.47 13.78
N ARG A 187 3.20 12.62 14.04
CA ARG A 187 3.74 13.09 15.32
C ARG A 187 3.23 14.48 15.67
N LEU A 188 3.32 15.43 14.74
CA LEU A 188 2.84 16.80 14.92
C LEU A 188 1.32 16.84 15.16
N LEU A 189 0.54 16.05 14.43
CA LEU A 189 -0.91 15.95 14.65
C LEU A 189 -1.21 15.42 16.06
N SER A 190 -0.53 14.35 16.50
CA SER A 190 -0.69 13.81 17.85
C SER A 190 -0.27 14.80 18.94
N GLU A 191 0.78 15.60 18.71
CA GLU A 191 1.19 16.67 19.63
C GLU A 191 0.14 17.77 19.75
N VAL A 192 -0.40 18.25 18.62
CA VAL A 192 -1.48 19.25 18.59
C VAL A 192 -2.72 18.72 19.30
N GLU A 193 -3.12 17.48 19.06
CA GLU A 193 -4.23 16.85 19.77
C GLU A 193 -3.97 16.69 21.27
N GLY A 194 -2.74 16.35 21.65
CA GLY A 194 -2.32 16.25 23.05
C GLY A 194 -2.40 17.59 23.77
N ALA A 195 -1.85 18.63 23.15
CA ALA A 195 -1.87 20.01 23.66
C ALA A 195 -3.31 20.54 23.76
N TYR A 196 -4.14 20.31 22.74
CA TYR A 196 -5.55 20.69 22.75
C TYR A 196 -6.31 19.99 23.88
N ARG A 197 -6.11 18.68 24.08
CA ARG A 197 -6.69 17.94 25.22
C ARG A 197 -6.25 18.49 26.57
N GLN A 198 -4.97 18.85 26.73
CA GLN A 198 -4.47 19.45 27.96
C GLN A 198 -5.04 20.84 28.21
N TYR A 199 -5.12 21.68 27.17
CA TYR A 199 -5.74 23.00 27.23
C TYR A 199 -7.21 22.90 27.68
N VAL A 200 -8.01 22.08 27.00
CA VAL A 200 -9.42 21.84 27.38
C VAL A 200 -9.53 21.31 28.80
N ARG A 201 -8.65 20.38 29.22
CA ARG A 201 -8.66 19.81 30.58
C ARG A 201 -8.21 20.81 31.64
N GLN A 202 -7.29 21.72 31.35
CA GLN A 202 -6.87 22.78 32.27
C GLN A 202 -7.98 23.81 32.44
N GLU A 203 -8.57 24.29 31.35
CA GLU A 203 -9.76 25.16 31.37
C GLU A 203 -10.90 24.49 32.16
N TRP A 204 -11.18 23.21 31.90
CA TRP A 204 -12.18 22.43 32.64
C TRP A 204 -11.85 22.22 34.12
N LYS A 205 -10.58 22.00 34.49
CA LYS A 205 -10.18 21.85 35.89
C LYS A 205 -10.18 23.16 36.66
N GLN A 206 -9.86 24.26 35.99
CA GLN A 206 -9.95 25.60 36.57
C GLN A 206 -11.42 25.95 36.81
N PHE A 207 -12.28 25.60 35.85
CA PHE A 207 -13.73 25.71 35.95
C PHE A 207 -14.36 24.81 37.04
N LEU A 208 -13.95 23.53 37.14
CA LEU A 208 -14.47 22.58 38.13
C LEU A 208 -13.84 22.74 39.53
N GLY A 209 -12.60 23.22 39.63
CA GLY A 209 -11.89 23.40 40.90
C GLY A 209 -12.52 24.46 41.80
N GLU A 210 -13.32 25.36 41.23
CA GLU A 210 -14.11 26.35 41.96
C GLU A 210 -15.45 25.80 42.49
N GLN A 211 -15.84 24.59 42.12
CA GLN A 211 -17.16 24.01 42.43
C GLN A 211 -16.99 22.58 42.98
N GLN A 212 -16.77 22.45 44.29
CA GLN A 212 -16.87 21.16 44.98
C GLN A 212 -18.15 21.04 45.82
N GLN A 213 -18.90 19.98 45.48
CA GLN A 213 -19.97 19.26 46.19
C GLN A 213 -21.43 19.69 45.95
N GLY A 214 -22.06 18.98 45.01
CA GLY A 214 -23.51 18.96 44.72
C GLY A 214 -23.75 18.52 43.28
N GLU A 215 -25.00 18.20 42.89
CA GLU A 215 -25.40 18.12 41.47
C GLU A 215 -24.73 19.23 40.64
N LEU A 216 -24.29 18.94 39.41
CA LEU A 216 -23.50 19.87 38.58
C LEU A 216 -24.32 21.14 38.27
N ARG A 217 -24.21 22.11 39.17
CA ARG A 217 -24.92 23.39 39.19
C ARG A 217 -23.83 24.45 39.13
N VAL A 218 -23.48 24.89 37.92
CA VAL A 218 -22.49 25.95 37.73
C VAL A 218 -23.17 27.29 37.98
N GLU A 219 -23.17 27.76 39.21
CA GLU A 219 -23.53 29.14 39.56
C GLU A 219 -22.27 30.02 39.55
N HIS A 220 -22.16 30.93 38.58
CA HIS A 220 -21.20 32.04 38.67
C HIS A 220 -21.72 33.04 39.72
N GLN A 221 -20.95 33.26 40.80
CA GLN A 221 -21.35 34.15 41.90
C GLN A 221 -21.50 35.61 41.44
N ALA A 222 -22.75 36.05 41.21
CA ALA A 222 -23.19 37.32 41.77
C ALA A 222 -23.84 36.99 43.12
N ARG A 223 -23.05 37.01 44.21
CA ARG A 223 -23.45 36.72 45.62
C ARG A 223 -24.97 36.50 45.80
N ALA A 224 -25.41 35.25 45.67
CA ALA A 224 -26.75 34.88 46.07
C ALA A 224 -26.80 34.87 47.60
N LEU A 225 -27.32 35.96 48.17
CA LEU A 225 -27.92 35.94 49.50
C LEU A 225 -29.04 34.92 49.45
N THR A 226 -28.99 33.90 50.31
CA THR A 226 -30.11 32.98 50.52
C THR A 226 -31.32 33.78 50.99
N ALA A 227 -32.26 34.02 50.07
CA ALA A 227 -33.64 34.36 50.35
C ALA A 227 -34.50 33.71 49.26
N GLY A 228 -35.36 32.78 49.67
CA GLY A 228 -36.23 32.04 48.76
C GLY A 228 -37.17 32.94 47.96
N GLY A 229 -37.51 32.48 46.75
CA GLY A 229 -38.64 32.97 45.98
C GLY A 229 -38.30 34.05 44.93
N ASN A 230 -38.51 33.68 43.67
CA ASN A 230 -38.70 34.55 42.49
C ASN A 230 -37.53 35.48 42.07
N GLY A 231 -36.38 34.89 41.72
CA GLY A 231 -35.41 35.50 40.79
C GLY A 231 -35.77 35.20 39.33
N ALA A 232 -35.56 36.16 38.42
CA ALA A 232 -35.95 36.03 37.01
C ALA A 232 -34.91 35.19 36.25
N ALA A 233 -35.18 33.89 36.07
CA ALA A 233 -34.31 32.94 35.37
C ALA A 233 -34.63 32.84 33.87
N ILE A 234 -33.62 32.57 33.06
CA ILE A 234 -33.75 32.14 31.66
C ILE A 234 -33.11 30.75 31.49
N GLU A 235 -33.78 29.85 30.78
CA GLU A 235 -33.33 28.48 30.56
C GLU A 235 -33.47 28.13 29.08
N ALA A 236 -32.43 27.52 28.50
CA ALA A 236 -32.42 27.05 27.13
C ALA A 236 -32.04 25.56 27.07
N PRO A 237 -32.74 24.74 26.28
CA PRO A 237 -32.44 23.31 26.19
C PRO A 237 -31.15 23.08 25.40
N LEU A 238 -30.30 22.19 25.90
CA LEU A 238 -29.25 21.57 25.11
C LEU A 238 -29.93 20.48 24.28
N ALA A 239 -30.35 20.82 23.06
CA ALA A 239 -31.08 19.92 22.19
C ALA A 239 -30.30 19.61 20.92
N LEU A 240 -30.21 18.34 20.57
CA LEU A 240 -29.58 17.87 19.34
C LEU A 240 -30.56 16.97 18.58
N ARG A 241 -30.82 17.30 17.31
CA ARG A 241 -31.73 16.53 16.43
C ARG A 241 -33.12 16.28 17.05
N GLY A 242 -33.63 17.24 17.83
CA GLY A 242 -34.94 17.16 18.48
C GLY A 242 -34.96 16.40 19.82
N GLN A 243 -33.82 15.87 20.28
CA GLN A 243 -33.69 15.23 21.59
C GLN A 243 -32.95 16.16 22.56
N THR A 244 -33.56 16.45 23.70
CA THR A 244 -32.95 17.24 24.77
C THR A 244 -32.00 16.38 25.59
N ILE A 245 -30.73 16.76 25.63
CA ILE A 245 -29.66 16.08 26.39
C ILE A 245 -29.34 16.81 27.71
N GLY A 246 -29.88 18.02 27.90
CA GLY A 246 -29.74 18.81 29.13
C GLY A 246 -30.35 20.20 28.99
N SER A 247 -30.05 21.11 29.91
CA SER A 247 -30.43 22.52 29.83
C SER A 247 -29.33 23.45 30.35
N LEU A 248 -29.28 24.65 29.78
CA LEU A 248 -28.45 25.76 30.22
C LEU A 248 -29.36 26.78 30.91
N LYS A 249 -29.16 26.99 32.21
CA LYS A 249 -29.95 27.92 33.02
C LYS A 249 -29.10 29.07 33.54
N LEU A 250 -29.64 30.28 33.46
CA LEU A 250 -29.08 31.51 34.01
C LEU A 250 -30.11 32.15 34.94
N GLU A 251 -29.70 32.51 36.15
CA GLU A 251 -30.55 33.17 37.14
C GLU A 251 -29.98 34.54 37.52
N ASP A 252 -30.85 35.53 37.69
CA ASP A 252 -30.47 36.84 38.21
C ASP A 252 -31.09 37.10 39.59
N ALA A 253 -30.27 37.61 40.50
CA ALA A 253 -30.64 37.89 41.89
C ALA A 253 -31.57 39.11 42.05
N THR A 254 -31.73 39.93 41.02
CA THR A 254 -32.60 41.10 41.00
C THR A 254 -34.06 40.66 40.81
N PRO A 255 -34.94 40.84 41.82
CA PRO A 255 -36.34 40.50 41.67
C PRO A 255 -36.93 41.37 40.55
N LYS A 256 -37.43 40.73 39.49
CA LYS A 256 -38.00 41.33 38.25
C LYS A 256 -37.02 41.74 37.13
N ARG A 257 -35.80 41.18 37.03
CA ARG A 257 -35.00 41.34 35.79
C ARG A 257 -35.84 40.91 34.57
N LYS A 258 -35.81 41.71 33.51
CA LYS A 258 -36.37 41.35 32.20
C LYS A 258 -35.21 41.07 31.27
N TRP A 259 -35.18 39.86 30.71
CA TRP A 259 -34.22 39.46 29.68
C TRP A 259 -34.63 40.10 28.36
N SER A 260 -33.68 40.75 27.68
CA SER A 260 -33.92 41.26 26.33
C SER A 260 -34.00 40.10 25.32
N GLU A 261 -34.52 40.38 24.12
CA GLU A 261 -34.51 39.40 23.03
C GLU A 261 -33.08 39.02 22.62
N ASP A 262 -32.16 39.99 22.60
CA ASP A 262 -30.75 39.74 22.26
C ASP A 262 -30.07 38.85 23.30
N GLU A 263 -30.33 39.07 24.59
CA GLU A 263 -29.83 38.22 25.67
C GLU A 263 -30.41 36.80 25.55
N SER A 264 -31.71 36.68 25.26
CA SER A 264 -32.36 35.39 25.07
C SER A 264 -31.84 34.63 23.85
N ALA A 265 -31.54 35.35 22.77
CA ALA A 265 -30.96 34.80 21.54
C ALA A 265 -29.53 34.30 21.78
N LEU A 266 -28.73 35.05 22.56
CA LEU A 266 -27.38 34.64 22.92
C LEU A 266 -27.38 33.36 23.76
N VAL A 267 -28.23 33.27 24.79
CA VAL A 267 -28.34 32.07 25.63
C VAL A 267 -28.73 30.84 24.79
N ARG A 268 -29.63 31.02 23.83
CA ARG A 268 -30.00 29.95 22.90
C ARG A 268 -28.84 29.53 21.99
N ALA A 269 -28.16 30.48 21.36
CA ALA A 269 -27.02 30.19 20.48
C ALA A 269 -25.90 29.44 21.22
N VAL A 270 -25.62 29.84 22.47
CA VAL A 270 -24.63 29.15 23.32
C VAL A 270 -25.11 27.74 23.69
N SER A 271 -26.39 27.57 24.02
CA SER A 271 -26.96 26.24 24.33
C SER A 271 -26.84 25.28 23.14
N GLU A 272 -27.03 25.76 21.92
CA GLU A 272 -26.90 24.96 20.69
C GLU A 272 -25.46 24.54 20.42
N GLN A 273 -24.50 25.47 20.57
CA GLN A 273 -23.07 25.18 20.43
C GLN A 273 -22.56 24.19 21.48
N LEU A 274 -23.03 24.32 22.73
CA LEU A 274 -22.69 23.38 23.80
C LEU A 274 -23.24 21.98 23.51
N ALA A 275 -24.48 21.87 23.04
CA ALA A 275 -25.07 20.59 22.67
C ALA A 275 -24.26 19.87 21.57
N LEU A 276 -23.82 20.62 20.53
CA LEU A 276 -22.96 20.10 19.47
C LEU A 276 -21.59 19.64 19.98
N THR A 277 -20.98 20.42 20.86
CA THR A 277 -19.63 20.15 21.38
C THR A 277 -19.61 18.87 22.24
N VAL A 278 -20.63 18.69 23.09
CA VAL A 278 -20.78 17.47 23.91
C VAL A 278 -20.93 16.23 23.04
N GLU A 279 -21.71 16.32 21.96
CA GLU A 279 -21.89 15.19 21.04
C GLU A 279 -20.61 14.84 20.28
N ASN A 280 -19.87 15.84 19.78
CA ASN A 280 -18.61 15.61 19.09
C ASN A 280 -17.58 14.88 19.98
N LEU A 281 -17.50 15.26 21.26
CA LEU A 281 -16.64 14.57 22.22
C LEU A 281 -17.08 13.11 22.44
N ARG A 282 -18.39 12.86 22.53
CA ARG A 282 -18.93 11.51 22.70
C ARG A 282 -18.70 10.62 21.46
N LEU A 283 -18.93 11.15 20.26
CA LEU A 283 -18.70 10.44 19.00
C LEU A 283 -17.23 10.10 18.77
N PHE A 284 -16.33 11.00 19.18
CA PHE A 284 -14.90 10.77 19.11
C PHE A 284 -14.47 9.60 20.02
N ASP A 285 -14.98 9.54 21.25
CA ASP A 285 -14.71 8.43 22.17
C ASP A 285 -15.24 7.08 21.64
N ASP A 286 -16.45 7.07 21.07
CA ASP A 286 -17.02 5.85 20.46
C ASP A 286 -16.20 5.39 19.25
N THR A 287 -15.83 6.32 18.37
CA THR A 287 -15.00 6.02 17.19
C THR A 287 -13.64 5.43 17.60
N ARG A 288 -13.00 5.98 18.63
CA ARG A 288 -11.74 5.47 19.16
C ARG A 288 -11.88 4.08 19.78
N GLN A 289 -12.96 3.82 20.51
CA GLN A 289 -13.23 2.49 21.05
C GLN A 289 -13.49 1.47 19.94
N ARG A 290 -14.24 1.84 18.90
CA ARG A 290 -14.47 0.99 17.72
C ARG A 290 -13.18 0.65 16.99
N ALA A 291 -12.36 1.65 16.68
CA ALA A 291 -11.06 1.45 16.03
C ALA A 291 -10.14 0.53 16.85
N THR A 292 -10.10 0.71 18.17
CA THR A 292 -9.30 -0.14 19.08
C THR A 292 -9.80 -1.58 19.08
N ARG A 293 -11.14 -1.78 19.11
CA ARG A 293 -11.76 -3.11 19.06
C ARG A 293 -11.53 -3.80 17.72
N GLU A 294 -11.68 -3.07 16.61
CA GLU A 294 -11.44 -3.60 15.26
C GLU A 294 -9.98 -4.01 15.08
N GLN A 295 -9.03 -3.16 15.49
CA GLN A 295 -7.61 -3.48 15.46
C GLN A 295 -7.30 -4.74 16.28
N LEU A 296 -7.85 -4.85 17.50
CA LEU A 296 -7.65 -6.02 18.34
C LEU A 296 -8.26 -7.28 17.71
N THR A 297 -9.47 -7.18 17.17
CA THR A 297 -10.15 -8.30 16.50
C THR A 297 -9.36 -8.75 15.27
N ARG A 298 -8.81 -7.80 14.50
CA ARG A 298 -7.97 -8.08 13.33
C ARG A 298 -6.69 -8.80 13.73
N GLN A 299 -5.98 -8.30 14.74
CA GLN A 299 -4.76 -8.94 15.26
C GLN A 299 -5.01 -10.36 15.77
N ILE A 300 -6.12 -10.59 16.50
CA ILE A 300 -6.50 -11.92 16.97
C ILE A 300 -6.79 -12.84 15.76
N THR A 301 -7.53 -12.35 14.77
CA THR A 301 -7.90 -13.12 13.58
C THR A 301 -6.68 -13.45 12.70
N GLU A 302 -5.74 -12.53 12.54
CA GLU A 302 -4.47 -12.73 11.84
C GLU A 302 -3.63 -13.83 12.53
N LYS A 303 -3.47 -13.75 13.86
CA LYS A 303 -2.78 -14.78 14.64
C LYS A 303 -3.45 -16.15 14.53
N MET A 304 -4.79 -16.19 14.50
CA MET A 304 -5.54 -17.43 14.32
C MET A 304 -5.37 -18.01 12.91
N ARG A 305 -5.41 -17.19 11.85
CA ARG A 305 -5.20 -17.67 10.46
C ARG A 305 -3.82 -18.26 10.22
N ALA A 306 -2.80 -17.75 10.90
CA ALA A 306 -1.42 -18.21 10.76
C ALA A 306 -1.15 -19.56 11.45
N ALA A 307 -2.09 -20.10 12.23
CA ALA A 307 -1.89 -21.33 12.99
C ALA A 307 -2.07 -22.59 12.10
N PRO A 308 -1.15 -23.58 12.19
CA PRO A 308 -1.09 -24.71 11.26
C PRO A 308 -2.11 -25.84 11.53
N SER A 309 -2.89 -25.76 12.61
CA SER A 309 -3.86 -26.78 13.00
C SER A 309 -4.99 -26.19 13.83
N VAL A 310 -6.13 -26.91 13.92
CA VAL A 310 -7.29 -26.50 14.72
C VAL A 310 -6.92 -26.29 16.20
N ASP A 311 -6.08 -27.15 16.77
CA ASP A 311 -5.61 -27.01 18.14
C ASP A 311 -4.76 -25.74 18.32
N SER A 312 -3.87 -25.44 17.37
CA SER A 312 -3.04 -24.23 17.40
C SER A 312 -3.86 -22.96 17.17
N ILE A 313 -4.92 -23.01 16.34
CA ILE A 313 -5.86 -21.88 16.15
C ILE A 313 -6.52 -21.52 17.48
N ILE A 314 -6.98 -22.54 18.21
CA ILE A 314 -7.65 -22.39 19.51
C ILE A 314 -6.69 -21.82 20.55
N GLU A 315 -5.47 -22.36 20.66
CA GLU A 315 -4.47 -21.90 21.62
C GLU A 315 -4.02 -20.47 21.33
N SER A 316 -3.72 -20.14 20.07
CA SER A 316 -3.33 -18.78 19.67
C SER A 316 -4.45 -17.77 19.88
N GLY A 317 -5.69 -18.14 19.56
CA GLY A 317 -6.87 -17.30 19.80
C GLY A 317 -7.12 -17.04 21.29
N LEU A 318 -7.06 -18.08 22.12
CA LEU A 318 -7.22 -17.97 23.57
C LEU A 318 -6.10 -17.14 24.22
N SER A 319 -4.86 -17.35 23.81
CA SER A 319 -3.70 -16.62 24.32
C SER A 319 -3.80 -15.12 24.00
N ALA A 320 -4.10 -14.78 22.74
CA ALA A 320 -4.25 -13.39 22.32
C ALA A 320 -5.43 -12.69 23.01
N LEU A 321 -6.55 -13.39 23.19
CA LEU A 321 -7.71 -12.87 23.92
C LEU A 321 -7.40 -12.64 25.41
N ALA A 322 -6.70 -13.58 26.04
CA ALA A 322 -6.32 -13.50 27.45
C ALA A 322 -5.37 -12.32 27.73
N GLU A 323 -4.38 -12.14 26.84
CA GLU A 323 -3.44 -11.01 26.87
C GLU A 323 -4.17 -9.68 26.72
N ALA A 324 -5.06 -9.58 25.73
CA ALA A 324 -5.81 -8.36 25.44
C ALA A 324 -6.74 -7.93 26.59
N LEU A 325 -7.38 -8.90 27.24
CA LEU A 325 -8.28 -8.67 28.37
C LEU A 325 -7.56 -8.66 29.73
N LYS A 326 -6.23 -8.88 29.74
CA LYS A 326 -5.40 -8.98 30.94
C LYS A 326 -5.94 -10.00 31.96
N VAL A 327 -6.49 -11.10 31.46
CA VAL A 327 -7.00 -12.19 32.30
C VAL A 327 -5.96 -13.29 32.42
N PRO A 328 -5.74 -13.85 33.63
CA PRO A 328 -4.66 -14.80 33.87
C PRO A 328 -4.89 -16.18 33.26
N ARG A 329 -6.15 -16.51 32.91
CA ARG A 329 -6.53 -17.80 32.32
C ARG A 329 -7.72 -17.61 31.37
N ALA A 330 -7.65 -18.24 30.21
CA ALA A 330 -8.76 -18.40 29.28
C ALA A 330 -8.86 -19.89 28.90
N TYR A 331 -10.08 -20.39 28.72
CA TYR A 331 -10.35 -21.77 28.32
C TYR A 331 -11.48 -21.78 27.29
N VAL A 332 -11.35 -22.62 26.26
CA VAL A 332 -12.45 -22.93 25.35
C VAL A 332 -13.04 -24.28 25.73
N LYS A 333 -14.36 -24.39 25.71
CA LYS A 333 -15.05 -25.67 25.82
C LYS A 333 -15.71 -25.96 24.48
N LEU A 334 -15.12 -26.88 23.71
CA LEU A 334 -15.76 -27.39 22.51
C LEU A 334 -16.85 -28.38 22.93
N THR A 335 -18.02 -28.26 22.33
CA THR A 335 -19.06 -29.29 22.44
C THR A 335 -18.97 -30.15 21.18
N PRO A 336 -18.89 -31.49 21.29
CA PRO A 336 -19.03 -32.33 20.11
C PRO A 336 -20.44 -32.09 19.53
N GLU A 337 -20.51 -31.83 18.23
CA GLU A 337 -21.76 -31.42 17.57
C GLU A 337 -22.90 -32.41 17.80
N ILE A 338 -24.07 -31.80 17.91
CA ILE A 338 -25.42 -32.36 17.90
C ILE A 338 -25.53 -33.27 16.67
N LYS A 339 -25.99 -34.51 16.89
CA LYS A 339 -26.39 -35.41 15.81
C LYS A 339 -27.38 -34.67 14.91
N GLU A 340 -27.11 -34.64 13.60
CA GLU A 340 -28.12 -34.32 12.60
C GLU A 340 -29.31 -35.28 12.80
N ASP A 341 -30.43 -34.77 13.28
CA ASP A 341 -31.71 -35.47 13.24
C ASP A 341 -32.30 -35.30 11.82
N GLU A 342 -32.37 -36.44 11.13
CA GLU A 342 -33.20 -36.85 9.97
C GLU A 342 -33.26 -36.01 8.68
#